data_AF-A0A1Z2XMW0-F1
#
_entry.id   AF-A0A1Z2XMW0-F1
#
_cell.length_a   1.000
_cell.length_b   1.000
_cell.length_c   1.000
_cell.angle_alpha   90.00
_cell.angle_beta   90.00
_cell.angle_gamma   90.00
#
_symmetry.space_group_name_H-M   'P 1'
#
loop_
_entity.id
_entity.type
_entity.pdbx_description
1 polymer ?
#
loop_
_entity_poly.entity_id
_entity_poly.type
_entity_poly.pdbx_seq_one_letter_code
_entity_poly.pdbx_strand_id
1 'polypeptide(L)'
;MEPMNLRIGEKLKSIRMARTLSLDDTAALTGVSKPMLGQIERGQSVPTVTTLWKIATGLKTPLSAFLEEPQAEYTVTGPDEANVVLGDGGKMRAYPLFTYDPVRSVETFYIEFDPECRHSSDKHDEGVEEHIFVLRGTLRLVLGDRPVEVSERQAIRFRADVPHAYQNATGDRCEVYNTIFYPSH
;
A
#
# COMPACT_ATOMS: atom_id res chain seq x y z
N MET A 1 -5.30 -11.82 7.43
CA MET A 1 -6.32 -10.76 7.58
C MET A 1 -7.11 -11.02 8.85
N GLU A 2 -7.14 -10.06 9.77
CA GLU A 2 -7.93 -10.18 11.00
C GLU A 2 -9.44 -10.06 10.69
N PRO A 3 -10.33 -10.82 11.36
CA PRO A 3 -11.77 -10.79 11.13
C PRO A 3 -12.39 -9.40 11.40
N MET A 4 -13.31 -8.97 10.54
CA MET A 4 -13.95 -7.63 10.60
C MET A 4 -14.59 -7.30 11.97
N ASN A 5 -15.18 -8.29 12.63
CA ASN A 5 -15.77 -8.15 13.98
C ASN A 5 -14.73 -7.88 15.07
N LEU A 6 -13.53 -8.45 14.98
CA LEU A 6 -12.45 -8.16 15.91
C LEU A 6 -11.99 -6.71 15.76
N ARG A 7 -11.78 -6.25 14.52
CA ARG A 7 -11.38 -4.86 14.23
C ARG A 7 -12.41 -3.83 14.75
N ILE A 8 -13.69 -4.06 14.50
CA ILE A 8 -14.78 -3.21 15.02
C ILE A 8 -14.74 -3.19 16.56
N GLY A 9 -14.54 -4.35 17.18
CA GLY A 9 -14.41 -4.50 18.63
C GLY A 9 -13.24 -3.71 19.22
N GLU A 10 -12.07 -3.79 18.60
CA GLU A 10 -10.87 -3.07 19.02
C GLU A 10 -11.02 -1.56 18.87
N LYS A 11 -11.60 -1.09 17.75
CA LYS A 11 -11.89 0.34 17.54
C LYS A 11 -12.91 0.86 18.56
N LEU A 12 -13.96 0.09 18.86
CA LEU A 12 -14.91 0.43 19.91
C LEU A 12 -14.21 0.58 21.27
N LYS A 13 -13.41 -0.41 21.64
CA LYS A 13 -12.66 -0.42 22.90
C LYS A 13 -11.70 0.77 22.99
N SER A 14 -10.98 1.09 21.91
CA SER A 14 -10.01 2.19 21.89
C SER A 14 -10.70 3.55 22.06
N ILE A 15 -11.80 3.81 21.33
CA ILE A 15 -12.58 5.05 21.48
C ILE A 15 -13.14 5.16 22.90
N ARG A 16 -13.68 4.07 23.44
CA ARG A 16 -14.24 4.04 24.79
C ARG A 16 -13.18 4.36 25.85
N MET A 17 -12.03 3.71 25.77
CA MET A 17 -10.91 3.90 26.71
C MET A 17 -10.29 5.30 26.61
N ALA A 18 -10.12 5.82 25.39
CA ALA A 18 -9.60 7.18 25.16
C ALA A 18 -10.49 8.27 25.77
N ARG A 19 -11.78 7.97 25.97
CA ARG A 19 -12.76 8.86 26.59
C ARG A 19 -13.08 8.50 28.05
N THR A 20 -12.34 7.56 28.63
CA THR A 20 -12.50 7.11 30.02
C THR A 20 -13.93 6.62 30.32
N LEU A 21 -14.62 6.05 29.33
CA LEU A 21 -15.98 5.55 29.48
C LEU A 21 -15.98 4.09 29.97
N SER A 22 -16.86 3.75 30.92
CA SER A 22 -17.18 2.36 31.23
C SER A 22 -18.10 1.76 30.16
N LEU A 23 -18.28 0.43 30.18
CA LEU A 23 -19.28 -0.21 29.33
C LEU A 23 -20.70 0.22 29.70
N ASP A 24 -20.96 0.59 30.96
CA ASP A 24 -22.26 1.12 31.40
C ASP A 24 -22.50 2.52 30.83
N ASP A 25 -21.49 3.39 30.89
CA ASP A 25 -21.58 4.75 30.31
C ASP A 25 -21.79 4.66 28.79
N THR A 26 -21.07 3.76 28.13
CA THR A 26 -21.20 3.52 26.69
C THR A 26 -22.59 2.97 26.35
N ALA A 27 -23.14 2.09 27.19
CA ALA A 27 -24.50 1.59 27.01
C ALA A 27 -25.54 2.72 27.12
N ALA A 28 -25.38 3.60 28.10
CA ALA A 28 -26.25 4.76 28.28
C ALA A 28 -26.17 5.75 27.10
N LEU A 29 -24.97 5.98 26.54
CA LEU A 29 -24.77 6.89 25.42
C LEU A 29 -25.27 6.33 24.07
N THR A 30 -25.12 5.03 23.86
CA THR A 30 -25.39 4.40 22.55
C THR A 30 -26.77 3.74 22.47
N GLY A 31 -27.41 3.46 23.61
CA GLY A 31 -28.63 2.66 23.68
C GLY A 31 -28.41 1.18 23.31
N VAL A 32 -27.16 0.72 23.30
CA VAL A 32 -26.78 -0.69 23.10
C VAL A 32 -26.46 -1.32 24.45
N SER A 33 -26.93 -2.54 24.70
CA SER A 33 -26.79 -3.15 26.02
C SER A 33 -25.32 -3.43 26.38
N LYS A 34 -24.96 -3.28 27.66
CA LYS A 34 -23.63 -3.59 28.20
C LYS A 34 -23.12 -4.99 27.79
N PRO A 35 -23.93 -6.07 27.87
CA PRO A 35 -23.48 -7.39 27.42
C PRO A 35 -23.12 -7.43 25.94
N MET A 36 -23.93 -6.78 25.08
CA MET A 36 -23.68 -6.73 23.64
C MET A 36 -22.41 -5.93 23.32
N LEU A 37 -22.21 -4.77 23.95
CA LEU A 37 -20.98 -3.99 23.82
C LEU A 37 -19.74 -4.82 24.22
N GLY A 38 -19.82 -5.54 25.34
CA GLY A 38 -18.74 -6.42 25.78
C GLY A 38 -18.46 -7.59 24.82
N GLN A 39 -19.49 -8.16 24.19
CA GLN A 39 -19.31 -9.20 23.17
C GLN A 39 -18.66 -8.64 21.90
N ILE A 40 -19.06 -7.44 21.47
CA ILE A 40 -18.47 -6.75 20.32
C ILE A 40 -16.98 -6.46 20.58
N GLU A 41 -16.63 -5.89 21.75
CA GLU A 41 -15.22 -5.60 22.10
C GLU A 41 -14.31 -6.83 22.15
N ARG A 42 -14.87 -8.03 22.38
CA ARG A 42 -14.13 -9.30 22.37
C ARG A 42 -14.18 -10.02 21.01
N GLY A 43 -14.79 -9.42 19.99
CA GLY A 43 -15.02 -10.05 18.69
C GLY A 43 -15.97 -11.25 18.74
N GLN A 44 -16.73 -11.45 19.82
CA GLN A 44 -17.64 -12.59 19.99
C GLN A 44 -18.99 -12.39 19.26
N SER A 45 -19.28 -11.16 18.82
CA SER A 45 -20.49 -10.82 18.08
C SER A 45 -20.16 -9.90 16.91
N VAL A 46 -20.76 -10.16 15.76
CA VAL A 46 -20.73 -9.26 14.60
C VAL A 46 -21.92 -8.29 14.76
N PRO A 47 -21.69 -6.99 15.02
CA PRO A 47 -22.79 -6.04 15.12
C PRO A 47 -23.50 -5.89 13.76
N THR A 48 -24.81 -5.72 13.78
CA THR A 48 -25.54 -5.29 12.59
C THR A 48 -25.18 -3.85 12.24
N VAL A 49 -25.39 -3.43 10.99
CA VAL A 49 -25.21 -2.04 10.55
C VAL A 49 -26.00 -1.07 11.45
N THR A 50 -27.23 -1.44 11.82
CA THR A 50 -28.07 -0.64 12.72
C THR A 50 -27.44 -0.50 14.11
N THR A 51 -26.89 -1.58 14.67
CA THR A 51 -26.19 -1.53 15.96
C THR A 51 -24.94 -0.67 15.87
N LEU A 52 -24.16 -0.81 14.79
CA LEU A 52 -22.94 -0.03 14.60
C LEU A 52 -23.24 1.48 14.45
N TRP A 53 -24.32 1.84 13.77
CA TRP A 53 -24.82 3.23 13.69
C TRP A 53 -25.20 3.80 15.06
N LYS A 54 -25.89 3.02 15.91
CA LYS A 54 -26.22 3.44 17.29
C LYS A 54 -24.95 3.72 18.10
N ILE A 55 -23.96 2.84 17.98
CA ILE A 55 -22.66 2.98 18.65
C ILE A 55 -21.95 4.25 18.16
N ALA A 56 -21.82 4.41 16.84
CA ALA A 56 -21.20 5.56 16.21
C ALA A 56 -21.87 6.88 16.63
N THR A 57 -23.21 6.93 16.61
CA THR A 57 -24.00 8.10 17.00
C THR A 57 -23.83 8.44 18.47
N GLY A 58 -23.97 7.46 19.37
CA GLY A 58 -23.80 7.67 20.82
C GLY A 58 -22.38 8.09 21.19
N LEU A 59 -21.38 7.59 20.48
CA LEU A 59 -19.99 8.00 20.61
C LEU A 59 -19.63 9.22 19.75
N LYS A 60 -20.56 9.87 19.04
CA LYS A 60 -20.26 11.02 18.18
C LYS A 60 -19.03 10.79 17.28
N THR A 61 -18.92 9.59 16.73
CA THR A 61 -17.82 9.16 15.86
C THR A 61 -18.44 8.79 14.51
N PRO A 62 -17.85 9.19 13.37
CA PRO A 62 -18.37 8.77 12.07
C PRO A 62 -18.35 7.24 11.93
N LEU A 63 -19.37 6.66 11.28
CA LEU A 63 -19.45 5.22 11.07
C LEU A 63 -18.20 4.67 10.39
N SER A 64 -17.65 5.42 9.42
CA SER A 64 -16.45 5.05 8.68
C SER A 64 -15.25 4.77 9.58
N ALA A 65 -15.13 5.44 10.73
CA ALA A 65 -14.01 5.20 11.65
C ALA A 65 -13.99 3.78 12.25
N PHE A 66 -15.14 3.09 12.30
CA PHE A 66 -15.23 1.68 12.71
C PHE A 66 -14.98 0.70 11.55
N LEU A 67 -14.98 1.21 10.33
CA LEU A 67 -14.73 0.46 9.10
C LEU A 67 -13.33 0.71 8.55
N GLU A 68 -12.66 1.76 9.00
CA GLU A 68 -11.26 2.04 8.73
C GLU A 68 -10.42 0.83 9.13
N GLU A 69 -9.65 0.32 8.16
CA GLU A 69 -8.62 -0.64 8.47
C GLU A 69 -7.55 0.06 9.33
N PRO A 70 -7.13 -0.54 10.46
CA PRO A 70 -5.98 -0.04 11.17
C PRO A 70 -4.80 0.04 10.19
N GLN A 71 -4.30 1.25 9.95
CA GLN A 71 -3.04 1.40 9.24
C GLN A 71 -1.98 0.78 10.15
N ALA A 72 -1.38 -0.33 9.72
CA ALA A 72 -0.31 -0.96 10.48
C ALA A 72 0.78 0.09 10.75
N GLU A 73 1.29 0.17 11.99
CA GLU A 73 2.35 1.13 12.35
C GLU A 73 3.57 0.99 11.43
N TYR A 74 3.85 -0.24 10.97
CA TYR A 74 4.82 -0.55 9.96
C TYR A 74 4.39 -1.79 9.17
N THR A 75 4.94 -1.98 7.97
CA THR A 75 4.77 -3.18 7.16
C THR A 75 6.14 -3.61 6.64
N VAL A 76 6.46 -4.90 6.75
CA VAL A 76 7.63 -5.52 6.13
C VAL A 76 7.15 -6.39 4.99
N THR A 77 7.73 -6.19 3.82
CA THR A 77 7.34 -6.81 2.55
C THR A 77 8.59 -7.28 1.81
N GLY A 78 8.43 -8.18 0.86
CA GLY A 78 9.50 -8.70 0.02
C GLY A 78 8.95 -9.26 -1.28
N PRO A 79 9.82 -9.75 -2.18
CA PRO A 79 9.38 -10.36 -3.43
C PRO A 79 8.42 -11.52 -3.19
N ASP A 80 7.24 -11.47 -3.80
CA ASP A 80 6.20 -12.50 -3.73
C ASP A 80 5.83 -12.97 -5.15
N GLU A 81 6.15 -14.21 -5.45
CA GLU A 81 5.90 -14.85 -6.75
C GLU A 81 4.40 -14.93 -7.09
N ALA A 82 3.51 -14.86 -6.10
CA ALA A 82 2.07 -14.87 -6.37
C ALA A 82 1.57 -13.57 -7.03
N ASN A 83 2.31 -12.46 -6.88
CA ASN A 83 1.91 -11.13 -7.31
C ASN A 83 2.88 -10.50 -8.34
N VAL A 84 3.79 -11.30 -8.90
CA VAL A 84 4.80 -10.82 -9.85
C VAL A 84 4.15 -10.39 -11.17
N VAL A 85 4.54 -9.22 -11.66
CA VAL A 85 4.18 -8.73 -13.00
C VAL A 85 5.34 -9.02 -13.95
N LEU A 86 5.04 -9.71 -15.05
CA LEU A 86 6.03 -10.14 -16.03
C LEU A 86 6.09 -9.19 -17.22
N GLY A 87 7.31 -8.83 -17.62
CA GLY A 87 7.61 -8.06 -18.84
C GLY A 87 8.63 -8.78 -19.72
N ASP A 88 8.69 -8.41 -21.00
CA ASP A 88 9.66 -8.95 -21.98
C ASP A 88 9.77 -10.48 -21.98
N GLY A 89 8.62 -11.16 -22.09
CA GLY A 89 8.57 -12.63 -22.08
C GLY A 89 9.03 -13.28 -20.77
N GLY A 90 9.01 -12.55 -19.65
CA GLY A 90 9.42 -13.03 -18.32
C GLY A 90 10.85 -12.65 -17.93
N LYS A 91 11.60 -11.99 -18.82
CA LYS A 91 12.94 -11.46 -18.52
C LYS A 91 12.92 -10.27 -17.57
N MET A 92 11.79 -9.55 -17.51
CA MET A 92 11.52 -8.57 -16.47
C MET A 92 10.50 -9.15 -15.48
N ARG A 93 10.80 -9.03 -14.19
CA ARG A 93 9.91 -9.42 -13.09
C ARG A 93 9.78 -8.26 -12.11
N ALA A 94 8.60 -7.64 -12.05
CA ALA A 94 8.29 -6.57 -11.13
C ALA A 94 7.43 -7.11 -9.98
N TYR A 95 7.98 -7.06 -8.77
CA TYR A 95 7.35 -7.51 -7.53
C TYR A 95 6.84 -6.28 -6.76
N PRO A 96 5.51 -6.11 -6.61
CA PRO A 96 4.96 -5.03 -5.80
C PRO A 96 5.40 -5.22 -4.33
N LEU A 97 6.12 -4.24 -3.77
CA LEU A 97 6.49 -4.22 -2.37
C LEU A 97 5.43 -3.47 -1.56
N PHE A 98 5.11 -2.26 -2.01
CA PHE A 98 4.03 -1.43 -1.49
C PHE A 98 3.14 -1.04 -2.68
N THR A 99 1.92 -1.58 -2.70
CA THR A 99 0.91 -1.21 -3.70
C THR A 99 0.50 0.25 -3.53
N TYR A 100 -0.10 0.84 -4.57
CA TYR A 100 -0.57 2.21 -4.57
C TYR A 100 -1.28 2.65 -3.27
N ASP A 101 -0.67 3.63 -2.61
CA ASP A 101 -1.24 4.35 -1.48
C ASP A 101 -1.93 5.62 -1.99
N PRO A 102 -3.27 5.73 -1.93
CA PRO A 102 -3.99 6.89 -2.44
C PRO A 102 -3.76 8.16 -1.62
N VAL A 103 -3.35 8.04 -0.35
CA VAL A 103 -3.05 9.20 0.51
C VAL A 103 -1.69 9.79 0.15
N ARG A 104 -0.71 8.92 -0.13
CA ARG A 104 0.65 9.31 -0.46
C ARG A 104 0.90 9.43 -1.96
N SER A 105 -0.04 8.96 -2.77
CA SER A 105 0.05 8.90 -4.24
C SER A 105 1.35 8.23 -4.70
N VAL A 106 1.66 7.06 -4.12
CA VAL A 106 2.94 6.36 -4.34
C VAL A 106 2.78 4.85 -4.33
N GLU A 107 3.61 4.17 -5.10
CA GLU A 107 3.83 2.72 -5.01
C GLU A 107 5.30 2.37 -5.23
N THR A 108 5.71 1.18 -4.77
CA THR A 108 7.10 0.72 -4.86
C THR A 108 7.17 -0.73 -5.30
N PHE A 109 8.10 -1.00 -6.21
CA PHE A 109 8.43 -2.31 -6.74
C PHE A 109 9.88 -2.67 -6.45
N TYR A 110 10.14 -3.96 -6.26
CA TYR A 110 11.43 -4.58 -6.53
C TYR A 110 11.38 -5.16 -7.93
N ILE A 111 12.35 -4.86 -8.78
CA ILE A 111 12.33 -5.30 -10.18
C ILE A 111 13.64 -6.00 -10.52
N GLU A 112 13.52 -7.17 -11.15
CA GLU A 112 14.64 -7.90 -11.73
C GLU A 112 14.60 -7.83 -13.26
N PHE A 113 15.78 -7.71 -13.84
CA PHE A 113 16.01 -7.76 -15.28
C PHE A 113 17.07 -8.81 -15.59
N ASP A 114 16.69 -9.87 -16.29
CA ASP A 114 17.61 -10.87 -16.82
C ASP A 114 18.56 -10.27 -17.88
N PRO A 115 19.67 -10.95 -18.19
CA PRO A 115 20.54 -10.55 -19.30
C PRO A 115 19.74 -10.33 -20.60
N GLU A 116 20.09 -9.26 -21.30
CA GLU A 116 19.46 -8.83 -22.55
C GLU A 116 17.97 -8.44 -22.45
N CYS A 117 17.43 -8.27 -21.24
CA CYS A 117 16.06 -7.80 -21.04
C CYS A 117 15.87 -6.42 -21.70
N ARG A 118 14.75 -6.25 -22.42
CA ARG A 118 14.33 -4.98 -23.03
C ARG A 118 12.83 -4.78 -22.82
N HIS A 119 12.49 -3.95 -21.85
CA HIS A 119 11.09 -3.59 -21.58
C HIS A 119 10.84 -2.14 -21.97
N SER A 120 9.86 -1.90 -22.84
CA SER A 120 9.40 -0.55 -23.18
C SER A 120 8.10 -0.25 -22.46
N SER A 121 7.98 0.96 -21.95
CA SER A 121 6.78 1.49 -21.31
C SER A 121 6.27 2.68 -22.12
N ASP A 122 4.95 2.73 -22.31
CA ASP A 122 4.32 3.96 -22.78
C ASP A 122 4.54 5.08 -21.75
N LYS A 123 4.37 6.33 -22.18
CA LYS A 123 4.42 7.43 -21.22
C LYS A 123 3.32 7.25 -20.16
N HIS A 124 3.66 7.50 -18.91
CA HIS A 124 2.69 7.62 -17.84
C HIS A 124 1.93 8.94 -17.92
N ASP A 125 0.92 9.10 -17.05
CA ASP A 125 0.15 10.32 -16.95
C ASP A 125 1.04 11.53 -16.63
N GLU A 126 0.59 12.71 -17.05
CA GLU A 126 1.31 13.96 -16.83
C GLU A 126 1.61 14.16 -15.35
N GLY A 127 2.88 14.42 -15.00
CA GLY A 127 3.26 14.62 -13.60
C GLY A 127 3.91 13.41 -12.92
N VAL A 128 3.75 12.20 -13.47
CA VAL A 128 4.30 10.99 -12.87
C VAL A 128 5.83 11.01 -12.88
N GLU A 129 6.43 10.64 -11.75
CA GLU A 129 7.87 10.59 -11.54
C GLU A 129 8.28 9.22 -11.02
N GLU A 130 9.42 8.72 -11.49
CA GLU A 130 10.01 7.47 -11.03
C GLU A 130 11.36 7.68 -10.38
N HIS A 131 11.57 6.97 -9.27
CA HIS A 131 12.80 6.95 -8.49
C HIS A 131 13.34 5.53 -8.49
N ILE A 132 14.45 5.32 -9.19
CA ILE A 132 15.07 4.00 -9.35
C ILE A 132 16.39 3.97 -8.59
N PHE A 133 16.56 2.96 -7.74
CA PHE A 133 17.78 2.67 -7.00
C PHE A 133 18.34 1.32 -7.47
N VAL A 134 19.53 1.33 -8.05
CA VAL A 134 20.14 0.10 -8.56
C VAL A 134 20.85 -0.62 -7.41
N LEU A 135 20.38 -1.82 -7.10
CA LEU A 135 20.92 -2.67 -6.04
C LEU A 135 22.05 -3.54 -6.55
N ARG A 136 21.92 -4.04 -7.79
CA ARG A 136 22.89 -4.91 -8.45
C ARG A 136 22.92 -4.65 -9.95
N GLY A 137 24.12 -4.68 -10.53
CA GLY A 137 24.32 -4.59 -11.99
C GLY A 137 24.29 -3.16 -12.52
N THR A 138 23.91 -2.99 -13.78
CA THR A 138 23.76 -1.67 -14.42
C THR A 138 22.49 -1.65 -15.24
N LEU A 139 21.61 -0.69 -14.95
CA LEU A 139 20.39 -0.45 -15.70
C LEU A 139 20.66 0.60 -16.77
N ARG A 140 20.31 0.30 -18.01
CA ARG A 140 20.25 1.30 -19.08
C ARG A 140 18.80 1.73 -19.31
N LEU A 141 18.51 2.98 -19.00
CA LEU A 141 17.26 3.63 -19.32
C LEU A 141 17.35 4.31 -20.68
N VAL A 142 16.23 4.34 -21.40
CA VAL A 142 16.04 5.18 -22.57
C VAL A 142 14.87 6.11 -22.26
N LEU A 143 15.12 7.41 -22.12
CA LEU A 143 14.11 8.42 -21.77
C LEU A 143 13.83 9.27 -23.02
N GLY A 144 12.72 9.01 -23.71
CA GLY A 144 12.52 9.47 -25.09
C GLY A 144 13.64 8.94 -26.00
N ASP A 145 14.48 9.82 -26.51
CA ASP A 145 15.62 9.45 -27.38
C ASP A 145 16.98 9.43 -26.64
N ARG A 146 16.98 9.62 -25.31
CA ARG A 146 18.22 9.80 -24.53
C ARG A 146 18.54 8.55 -23.72
N PRO A 147 19.65 7.84 -24.01
CA PRO A 147 20.11 6.76 -23.17
C PRO A 147 20.78 7.31 -21.90
N VAL A 148 20.51 6.67 -20.76
CA VAL A 148 21.11 6.95 -19.46
C VAL A 148 21.49 5.63 -18.80
N GLU A 149 22.72 5.51 -18.32
CA GLU A 149 23.17 4.34 -17.56
C GLU A 149 23.23 4.67 -16.06
N VAL A 150 22.74 3.73 -15.25
CA VAL A 150 22.71 3.83 -13.80
C VAL A 150 23.31 2.54 -13.25
N SER A 151 24.47 2.66 -12.62
CA SER A 151 25.23 1.53 -12.09
C SER A 151 24.83 1.19 -10.65
N GLU A 152 25.31 0.05 -10.15
CA GLU A 152 25.12 -0.38 -8.77
C GLU A 152 25.37 0.75 -7.76
N ARG A 153 24.47 0.86 -6.77
CA ARG A 153 24.48 1.87 -5.70
C ARG A 153 24.26 3.30 -6.18
N GLN A 154 23.92 3.49 -7.45
CA GLN A 154 23.44 4.77 -7.96
C GLN A 154 21.91 4.78 -8.00
N ALA A 155 21.37 5.99 -8.09
CA ALA A 155 19.95 6.21 -8.23
C ALA A 155 19.68 7.26 -9.31
N ILE A 156 18.51 7.17 -9.91
CA ILE A 156 18.01 8.16 -10.87
C ILE A 156 16.59 8.55 -10.50
N ARG A 157 16.28 9.81 -10.76
CA ARG A 157 14.93 10.34 -10.75
C ARG A 157 14.63 10.93 -12.12
N PHE A 158 13.48 10.58 -12.68
CA PHE A 158 13.05 11.12 -13.96
C PHE A 158 11.53 11.24 -14.05
N ARG A 159 11.09 12.16 -14.90
CA ARG A 159 9.68 12.30 -15.27
C ARG A 159 9.30 11.14 -16.18
N ALA A 160 8.35 10.32 -15.76
CA ALA A 160 7.89 9.16 -16.51
C ALA A 160 6.69 9.47 -17.42
N ASP A 161 6.29 10.74 -17.49
CA ASP A 161 5.33 11.30 -18.46
C ASP A 161 5.90 11.43 -19.90
N VAL A 162 7.03 10.77 -20.16
CA VAL A 162 7.62 10.54 -21.49
C VAL A 162 7.76 9.05 -21.76
N PRO A 163 7.74 8.61 -23.03
CA PRO A 163 8.03 7.22 -23.37
C PRO A 163 9.40 6.83 -22.83
N HIS A 164 9.49 5.67 -22.20
CA HIS A 164 10.74 5.23 -21.60
C HIS A 164 10.92 3.71 -21.68
N ALA A 165 12.17 3.24 -21.62
CA ALA A 165 12.48 1.83 -21.67
C ALA A 165 13.58 1.44 -20.68
N TYR A 166 13.48 0.22 -20.17
CA TYR A 166 14.39 -0.42 -19.23
C TYR A 166 15.16 -1.51 -19.98
N GLN A 167 16.48 -1.44 -19.93
CA GLN A 167 17.34 -2.38 -20.63
C GLN A 167 18.44 -2.89 -19.70
N ASN A 168 18.59 -4.20 -19.64
CA ASN A 168 19.80 -4.83 -19.12
C ASN A 168 20.65 -5.29 -20.30
N ALA A 169 21.65 -4.50 -20.68
CA ALA A 169 22.56 -4.83 -21.78
C ALA A 169 23.77 -5.68 -21.35
N THR A 170 23.82 -6.10 -20.09
CA THR A 170 24.92 -6.86 -19.51
C THR A 170 24.64 -8.37 -19.51
N GLY A 171 25.67 -9.18 -19.24
CA GLY A 171 25.55 -10.63 -19.10
C GLY A 171 25.09 -11.11 -17.71
N ASP A 172 24.97 -10.19 -16.75
CA ASP A 172 24.57 -10.48 -15.37
C ASP A 172 23.17 -9.92 -15.10
N ARG A 173 22.49 -10.44 -14.07
CA ARG A 173 21.19 -9.92 -13.64
C ARG A 173 21.31 -8.51 -13.07
N CYS A 174 20.37 -7.64 -13.41
CA CYS A 174 20.21 -6.31 -12.82
C CYS A 174 19.00 -6.29 -11.88
N GLU A 175 19.14 -5.67 -10.71
CA GLU A 175 18.12 -5.63 -9.65
C GLU A 175 17.96 -4.19 -9.17
N VAL A 176 16.72 -3.70 -9.06
CA VAL A 176 16.43 -2.33 -8.66
C VAL A 176 15.24 -2.26 -7.70
N TYR A 177 15.21 -1.21 -6.88
CA TYR A 177 13.93 -0.68 -6.37
C TYR A 177 13.45 0.43 -7.29
N ASN A 178 12.16 0.43 -7.62
CA ASN A 178 11.50 1.50 -8.35
C ASN A 178 10.34 2.04 -7.52
N THR A 179 10.31 3.34 -7.24
CA THR A 179 9.20 4.01 -6.58
C THR A 179 8.55 4.99 -7.54
N ILE A 180 7.26 4.84 -7.77
CA ILE A 180 6.47 5.66 -8.69
C ILE A 180 5.64 6.63 -7.88
N PHE A 181 5.82 7.92 -8.14
CA PHE A 181 5.08 9.01 -7.53
C PHE A 181 4.09 9.59 -8.52
N TYR A 182 2.84 9.71 -8.09
CA TYR A 182 1.74 10.27 -8.85
C TYR A 182 1.45 11.69 -8.36
N PRO A 183 1.16 12.64 -9.25
CA PRO A 183 0.79 13.99 -8.84
C PRO A 183 -0.54 13.98 -8.06
N SER A 184 -0.61 14.78 -6.99
CA SER A 184 -1.88 15.00 -6.29
C SER A 184 -2.79 15.85 -7.18
N HIS A 185 -3.99 15.36 -7.48
CA HIS A 185 -5.06 16.13 -8.11
C HIS A 185 -5.80 17.01 -7.09
#